data_AF-A0A2N9M648-F1
#
_entry.id   AF-A0A2N9M648-F1
#
_cell.length_a   1.000
_cell.length_b   1.000
_cell.length_c   1.000
_cell.angle_alpha   90.00
_cell.angle_beta   90.00
_cell.angle_gamma   90.00
#
_symmetry.space_group_name_H-M   'P 1'
#
loop_
_entity.id
_entity.type
_entity.pdbx_description
1 polymer ?
#
loop_
_entity_poly.entity_id
_entity_poly.type
_entity_poly.pdbx_seq_one_letter_code
_entity_poly.pdbx_strand_id
1 'polypeptide(L)' 'MLGTAPIAAVEIIKDGKFVYKAEPNSDTAEFDYSDNAAAKGQSWYYVRAVQADRNMAWSSPIWIAYSGQ' A
#
# COMPACT_ATOMS: atom_id res chain seq x y z
N MET A 1 -0.20 15.95 4.04
CA MET A 1 1.21 15.73 4.40
C MET A 1 2.05 16.33 3.28
N LEU A 2 2.85 17.36 3.53
CA LEU A 2 3.78 17.88 2.51
C LEU A 2 4.99 16.95 2.49
N GLY A 3 4.97 15.95 1.62
CA GLY A 3 6.18 15.17 1.32
C GLY A 3 7.15 16.08 0.56
N THR A 4 8.41 16.20 1.01
CA THR A 4 9.35 17.18 0.45
C THR A 4 9.89 16.81 -0.94
N ALA A 5 9.54 15.63 -1.46
CA ALA A 5 9.93 15.11 -2.78
C ALA A 5 8.80 14.25 -3.39
N PRO A 6 8.74 14.13 -4.75
CA PRO A 6 7.72 13.33 -5.42
C PRO A 6 7.67 11.88 -4.95
N ILE A 7 6.47 11.30 -4.91
CA ILE A 7 6.23 9.90 -4.60
C ILE A 7 6.64 9.07 -5.81
N ALA A 8 7.71 8.30 -5.67
CA ALA A 8 8.20 7.40 -6.70
C ALA A 8 7.37 6.11 -6.77
N ALA A 9 6.98 5.58 -5.61
CA ALA A 9 6.14 4.38 -5.54
C ALA A 9 5.17 4.40 -4.36
N VAL A 10 3.99 3.81 -4.58
CA VAL A 10 3.06 3.40 -3.54
C VAL A 10 2.84 1.90 -3.66
N GLU A 11 3.02 1.17 -2.57
CA GLU A 11 2.96 -0.29 -2.53
C GLU A 11 1.97 -0.74 -1.45
N ILE A 12 1.22 -1.81 -1.73
CA ILE A 12 0.41 -2.50 -0.71
C ILE A 12 1.07 -3.83 -0.42
N ILE A 13 1.28 -4.08 0.87
CA ILE A 13 1.87 -5.31 1.37
C ILE A 13 0.78 -6.05 2.15
N LYS A 14 0.49 -7.30 1.76
CA LYS A 14 -0.43 -8.23 2.43
C LYS A 14 0.38 -9.37 3.04
N ASP A 15 0.30 -9.58 4.34
CA ASP A 15 0.96 -10.70 5.03
C ASP A 15 2.46 -10.81 4.68
N GLY A 16 3.12 -9.67 4.52
CA GLY A 16 4.55 -9.56 4.16
C GLY A 16 4.87 -9.69 2.67
N LYS A 17 3.86 -9.83 1.80
CA LYS A 17 4.02 -9.96 0.34
C LYS A 17 3.53 -8.71 -0.38
N PHE A 18 4.28 -8.26 -1.38
CA PHE A 18 3.83 -7.19 -2.28
C PHE A 18 2.67 -7.68 -3.14
N VAL A 19 1.53 -6.99 -3.05
CA VAL A 19 0.31 -7.33 -3.81
C VAL A 19 -0.13 -6.22 -4.75
N TYR A 20 0.40 -5.00 -4.57
CA TYR A 20 0.13 -3.87 -5.44
C TYR A 20 1.33 -2.93 -5.48
N LYS A 21 1.54 -2.28 -6.63
CA LYS A 21 2.49 -1.20 -6.82
C LYS A 21 1.96 -0.18 -7.83
N ALA A 22 2.03 1.09 -7.49
CA ALA A 22 1.83 2.22 -8.38
C ALA A 22 3.08 3.10 -8.38
N GLU A 23 3.39 3.72 -9.51
CA GLU A 23 4.55 4.61 -9.69
C GLU A 23 4.09 5.99 -10.19
N PRO A 24 3.46 6.80 -9.32
CA PRO A 24 2.81 8.03 -9.74
C PRO A 24 3.79 9.12 -10.19
N ASN A 25 5.03 9.11 -9.68
CA ASN A 25 6.06 10.11 -9.97
C ASN A 25 5.56 11.56 -9.82
N SER A 26 4.75 11.79 -8.77
CA SER A 26 4.02 13.03 -8.50
C SER A 26 4.03 13.32 -7.00
N ASP A 27 3.75 14.56 -6.63
CA ASP A 27 3.65 14.98 -5.22
C ASP A 27 2.42 14.38 -4.51
N THR A 28 1.45 13.90 -5.27
CA THR A 28 0.25 13.21 -4.79
C THR A 28 0.07 11.86 -5.47
N ALA A 29 -0.60 10.96 -4.78
CA ALA A 29 -0.96 9.65 -5.28
C ALA A 29 -2.37 9.29 -4.81
N GLU A 30 -3.25 8.97 -5.77
CA GLU A 30 -4.58 8.41 -5.53
C GLU A 30 -4.64 7.06 -6.23
N PHE A 31 -5.14 6.05 -5.54
CA PHE A 31 -5.24 4.70 -6.07
C PHE A 31 -6.36 3.93 -5.36
N ASP A 32 -6.98 3.03 -6.12
CA ASP A 32 -7.91 2.03 -5.60
C ASP A 32 -7.31 0.64 -5.78
N TYR A 33 -7.49 -0.21 -4.77
CA TYR A 33 -7.04 -1.59 -4.80
C TYR A 33 -8.14 -2.53 -4.31
N SER A 34 -8.35 -3.62 -5.04
CA SER A 34 -9.24 -4.72 -4.66
C SER A 34 -8.47 -6.03 -4.63
N ASP A 35 -8.52 -6.72 -3.49
CA ASP A 35 -7.86 -8.01 -3.33
C ASP A 35 -8.71 -9.15 -3.93
N ASN A 36 -8.48 -9.42 -5.21
CA ASN A 36 -9.14 -10.51 -5.94
C ASN A 36 -8.67 -11.90 -5.48
N ALA A 37 -7.60 -11.99 -4.68
CA ALA A 37 -7.07 -13.22 -4.11
C ALA A 37 -7.32 -13.31 -2.60
N ALA A 38 -8.30 -12.55 -2.07
CA ALA A 38 -8.71 -12.62 -0.69
C ALA A 38 -9.23 -14.02 -0.36
N ALA A 39 -8.60 -14.68 0.62
CA ALA A 39 -9.01 -15.97 1.12
C ALA A 39 -9.67 -15.79 2.50
N LYS A 40 -10.55 -16.73 2.87
CA LYS A 40 -11.18 -16.73 4.19
C LYS A 40 -10.11 -16.72 5.29
N GLY A 41 -10.33 -15.92 6.33
CA GLY A 41 -9.42 -15.80 7.46
C GLY A 41 -8.95 -14.36 7.69
N GLN A 42 -7.83 -14.24 8.40
CA GLN A 42 -7.26 -12.95 8.79
C GLN A 42 -6.03 -12.64 7.95
N SER A 43 -6.02 -11.46 7.33
CA SER A 43 -4.85 -10.89 6.68
C SER A 43 -4.60 -9.49 7.23
N TRP A 44 -3.35 -9.06 7.20
CA TRP A 44 -2.99 -7.68 7.49
C TRP A 44 -2.39 -7.02 6.27
N TYR A 45 -2.68 -5.73 6.13
CA TYR A 45 -2.23 -4.89 5.04
C TYR A 45 -1.50 -3.68 5.59
N TYR A 46 -0.51 -3.17 4.88
CA TYR A 46 -0.07 -1.80 5.07
C TYR A 46 0.29 -1.18 3.73
N VAL A 47 0.18 0.15 3.67
CA VAL A 47 0.60 0.94 2.51
C VAL A 47 1.99 1.48 2.80
N ARG A 48 2.89 1.36 1.82
CA ARG A 48 4.22 1.96 1.85
C ARG A 48 4.34 2.98 0.73
N ALA A 49 4.73 4.20 1.08
CA ALA A 49 5.09 5.24 0.12
C ALA A 49 6.61 5.39 0.10
N VAL A 50 7.18 5.43 -1.09
CA VAL A 50 8.60 5.65 -1.35
C VAL A 50 8.73 6.94 -2.14
N GLN A 51 9.48 7.90 -1.63
CA GLN A 51 9.79 9.14 -2.32
C GLN A 51 10.99 8.96 -3.27
N ALA A 52 11.15 9.87 -4.23
CA ALA A 52 12.24 9.84 -5.21
C ALA A 52 13.65 9.89 -4.58
N ASP A 53 13.78 10.46 -3.39
CA ASP A 53 15.01 10.50 -2.60
C ASP A 53 15.26 9.23 -1.75
N ARG A 54 14.39 8.22 -1.90
CA ARG A 54 14.37 6.94 -1.17
C ARG A 54 13.90 7.02 0.28
N ASN A 55 13.40 8.17 0.75
CA ASN A 55 12.69 8.22 2.03
C ASN A 55 11.39 7.42 1.94
N MET A 56 10.99 6.84 3.06
CA MET A 56 9.84 5.95 3.13
C MET A 56 8.91 6.33 4.27
N ALA A 57 7.62 6.22 4.00
CA ALA A 57 6.57 6.26 5.00
C ALA A 57 5.72 4.99 4.86
N TRP A 58 5.18 4.51 5.98
CA TRP A 58 4.24 3.38 5.98
C TRP A 58 3.07 3.66 6.92
N SER A 59 1.92 3.11 6.57
CA SER A 59 0.76 3.13 7.45
C SER A 59 0.96 2.15 8.61
N SER A 60 0.14 2.31 9.65
CA SER A 60 -0.10 1.21 10.59
C SER A 60 -0.70 -0.01 9.85
N PRO A 61 -0.53 -1.23 10.39
CA PRO A 61 -1.21 -2.41 9.88
C PRO A 61 -2.74 -2.25 9.95
N ILE A 62 -3.41 -2.65 8.88
CA ILE A 62 -4.86 -2.73 8.75
C ILE A 62 -5.22 -4.22 8.77
N TRP A 63 -5.92 -4.65 9.82
CA TRP A 63 -6.34 -6.04 9.99
C TRP A 63 -7.71 -6.27 9.38
N ILE A 64 -7.81 -7.28 8.51
CA ILE A 64 -9.04 -7.64 7.82
C ILE A 64 -9.34 -9.11 8.11
N ALA A 65 -10.53 -9.38 8.63
CA ALA A 65 -11.09 -10.72 8.73
C ALA A 65 -12.10 -10.93 7.60
N TYR A 66 -11.71 -11.65 6.56
CA TYR A 66 -12.57 -11.93 5.41
C TYR A 66 -13.32 -13.25 5.61
N SER A 67 -14.65 -13.20 5.56
CA SER A 67 -15.51 -14.38 5.75
C SER A 67 -15.72 -15.20 4.47
N GLY A 68 -15.34 -14.66 3.31
CA GLY A 68 -15.68 -15.19 1.99
C GLY A 68 -17.19 -15.14 1.74
N GLN A 69 -17.57 -14.41 0.71
CA GLN A 69 -18.98 -14.30 0.31
C GLN A 69 -19.52 -15.65 -0.17
#